data_AF-B9SSI3-F1
#
_entry.id   AF-B9SSI3-F1
#
_cell.length_a   1.000
_cell.length_b   1.000
_cell.length_c   1.000
_cell.angle_alpha   90.00
_cell.angle_beta   90.00
_cell.angle_gamma   90.00
#
_symmetry.space_group_name_H-M   'P 1'
#
loop_
_entity.id
_entity.type
_entity.pdbx_description
1 polymer ?
#
loop_
_entity_poly.entity_id
_entity_poly.type
_entity_poly.pdbx_seq_one_letter_code
_entity_poly.pdbx_strand_id
1 'polypeptide(L)'
;MRKRERENPCGVCGHYHKYEEGEVCGICGHRMPESAEKSALHVSAFPSEILPEFLYLGSYDNASRSELLRTQGISCILNTVPACQNLYKNSFTYHCLQDDKSLQFDDAIQFLEKCEKDKARVLVHCMSGKNRSPAIVIAYLMKSKGWRLAQSYQWVKERRPAVDLNQAVYQQLQEYEQKIFGSADCNNLALPVLPPAGVPSFSFGFPKVNDPVPAPAFNSISATSIFSRPLGIPPHEFQFGAGQPQNSANENPFVANPPNPNGGDISMDS
;
A
#
# COMPACT_ATOMS: atom_id res chain seq x y z
N MET A 1 1.75 45.01 17.35
CA MET A 1 0.91 43.82 17.00
C MET A 1 1.82 42.65 16.63
N ARG A 2 2.02 41.68 17.53
CA ARG A 2 2.68 40.41 17.18
C ARG A 2 1.57 39.43 16.78
N LYS A 3 1.60 38.97 15.52
CA LYS A 3 0.72 37.91 15.01
C LYS A 3 0.90 36.70 15.92
N ARG A 4 -0.17 36.31 16.62
CA ARG A 4 -0.20 35.09 17.44
C ARG A 4 -0.21 33.93 16.44
N GLU A 5 0.90 33.21 16.35
CA GLU A 5 0.99 31.97 15.57
C GLU A 5 -0.16 31.06 16.03
N ARG A 6 -0.93 30.59 15.06
CA ARG A 6 -2.09 29.75 15.30
C ARG A 6 -1.55 28.34 15.55
N GLU A 7 -1.25 28.04 16.81
CA GLU A 7 -0.81 26.71 17.26
C GLU A 7 -1.82 25.67 16.81
N ASN A 8 -1.40 24.56 16.20
CA ASN A 8 -2.32 23.53 15.73
C ASN A 8 -3.11 22.91 16.91
N PRO A 9 -4.41 22.58 16.74
CA PRO A 9 -5.19 21.94 17.79
C PRO A 9 -4.60 20.56 18.13
N CYS A 10 -4.73 20.16 19.40
CA CYS A 10 -4.25 18.87 19.88
C CYS A 10 -4.91 17.72 19.08
N GLY A 11 -4.10 16.80 18.51
CA GLY A 11 -4.61 15.65 17.74
C GLY A 11 -5.36 14.60 18.57
N VAL A 12 -5.33 14.71 19.91
CA VAL A 12 -5.99 13.78 20.83
C VAL A 12 -7.36 14.29 21.27
N CYS A 13 -7.53 15.60 21.53
CA CYS A 13 -8.80 16.19 21.99
C CYS A 13 -9.38 17.30 21.09
N GLY A 14 -8.67 17.75 20.07
CA GLY A 14 -9.11 18.81 19.15
C GLY A 14 -9.10 20.23 19.73
N HIS A 15 -8.68 20.43 20.99
CA HIS A 15 -8.64 21.75 21.63
C HIS A 15 -7.26 22.42 21.53
N TYR A 16 -7.27 23.77 21.56
CA TYR A 16 -6.08 24.61 21.62
C TYR A 16 -5.71 24.84 23.09
N HIS A 17 -4.50 24.46 23.48
CA HIS A 17 -4.02 24.60 24.84
C HIS A 17 -2.72 25.39 24.86
N LYS A 18 -2.60 26.34 25.79
CA LYS A 18 -1.29 26.83 26.25
C LYS A 18 -0.76 25.80 27.24
N TYR A 19 0.22 25.00 26.84
CA TYR A 19 0.88 24.07 27.75
C TYR A 19 2.09 24.75 28.39
N GLU A 20 2.21 24.67 29.71
CA GLU A 20 3.50 24.65 30.40
C GLU A 20 3.87 23.17 30.63
N GLU A 21 5.15 22.81 30.51
CA GLU A 21 5.61 21.42 30.47
C GLU A 21 5.22 20.64 31.74
N GLY A 22 4.46 19.54 31.57
CA GLY A 22 4.17 18.58 32.64
C GLY A 22 2.73 18.59 33.19
N GLU A 23 1.88 19.53 32.79
CA GLU A 23 0.48 19.58 33.25
C GLU A 23 -0.45 18.67 32.44
N VAL A 24 -1.37 18.01 33.13
CA VAL A 24 -2.47 17.25 32.52
C VAL A 24 -3.49 18.21 31.94
N CYS A 25 -4.09 17.86 30.79
CA CYS A 25 -5.16 18.67 30.24
C CYS A 25 -6.32 18.78 31.25
N GLY A 26 -6.63 19.98 31.74
CA GLY A 26 -7.69 20.21 32.74
C GLY A 26 -9.11 19.86 32.27
N ILE A 27 -9.30 19.55 30.98
CA ILE A 27 -10.61 19.22 30.39
C ILE A 27 -10.76 17.70 30.19
N CYS A 28 -9.72 17.01 29.72
CA CYS A 28 -9.79 15.58 29.38
C CYS A 28 -8.78 14.69 30.10
N GLY A 29 -7.98 15.24 31.03
CA GLY A 29 -7.12 14.48 31.94
C GLY A 29 -5.93 13.75 31.31
N HIS A 30 -5.69 13.89 30.00
CA HIS A 30 -4.54 13.25 29.35
C HIS A 30 -3.23 14.02 29.62
N ARG A 31 -2.13 13.28 29.74
CA ARG A 31 -0.76 13.81 29.79
C ARG A 31 -0.10 13.55 28.43
N MET A 32 0.43 14.58 27.79
CA MET A 32 1.26 14.39 26.59
C MET A 32 2.59 13.75 27.04
N PRO A 33 3.06 12.69 26.37
CA PRO A 33 4.37 12.12 26.69
C PRO A 33 5.46 13.14 26.34
N GLU A 34 6.37 13.42 27.28
CA GLU A 34 7.55 14.24 27.07
C GLU A 34 8.30 13.76 25.82
N SER A 35 8.59 14.71 24.93
CA SER A 35 9.56 14.68 23.84
C SER A 35 10.28 13.33 23.64
N ALA A 36 9.62 12.40 22.95
CA ALA A 36 10.28 11.25 22.35
C ALA A 36 11.00 11.69 21.06
N GLU A 37 12.02 12.51 21.20
CA GLU A 37 13.03 12.71 20.15
C GLU A 37 13.88 11.43 20.06
N LYS A 38 13.38 10.44 19.30
CA LYS A 38 14.18 9.42 18.61
C LYS A 38 13.30 8.67 17.61
N SER A 39 13.55 8.94 16.33
CA SER A 39 12.86 8.43 15.13
C SER A 39 11.41 8.91 14.95
N ALA A 40 11.25 10.18 14.58
CA ALA A 40 10.06 10.63 13.85
C ALA A 40 10.04 9.96 12.46
N LEU A 41 9.74 8.65 12.43
CA LEU A 41 9.26 7.99 11.24
C LEU A 41 8.00 8.73 10.82
N HIS A 42 8.11 9.47 9.71
CA HIS A 42 7.06 10.24 9.08
C HIS A 42 5.71 9.50 9.17
N VAL A 43 4.83 9.96 10.06
CA VAL A 43 3.48 9.41 10.15
C VAL A 43 2.77 9.87 8.89
N SER A 44 2.62 8.96 7.92
CA SER A 44 1.90 9.24 6.69
C SER A 44 0.48 9.72 7.02
N ALA A 45 0.10 10.85 6.43
CA ALA A 45 -1.26 11.40 6.53
C ALA A 45 -2.32 10.43 5.99
N PHE A 46 -1.92 9.55 5.07
CA PHE A 46 -2.80 8.57 4.43
C PHE A 46 -2.50 7.14 4.92
N PRO A 47 -3.53 6.27 5.05
CA PRO A 47 -3.34 4.83 5.15
C PRO A 47 -2.48 4.29 4.00
N SER A 48 -1.68 3.28 4.28
CA SER A 48 -0.87 2.58 3.28
C SER A 48 -1.73 1.53 2.57
N GLU A 49 -1.80 1.56 1.26
CA GLU A 49 -2.49 0.55 0.45
C GLU A 49 -1.62 -0.73 0.39
N ILE A 50 -2.13 -1.83 0.95
CA ILE A 50 -1.43 -3.12 0.99
C ILE A 50 -1.81 -3.99 -0.19
N LEU A 51 -3.12 -4.09 -0.45
CA LEU A 51 -3.67 -4.73 -1.63
C LEU A 51 -4.54 -3.71 -2.37
N PRO A 52 -4.34 -3.56 -3.68
CA PRO A 52 -4.99 -2.53 -4.46
C PRO A 52 -6.50 -2.64 -4.34
N GLU A 53 -7.17 -1.51 -4.13
CA GLU A 53 -8.63 -1.39 -4.07
C GLU A 53 -9.35 -2.22 -2.99
N PHE A 54 -8.62 -2.82 -2.05
CA PHE A 54 -9.20 -3.69 -1.03
C PHE A 54 -8.65 -3.44 0.37
N LEU A 55 -7.33 -3.59 0.58
CA LEU A 55 -6.77 -3.66 1.93
C LEU A 55 -5.85 -2.49 2.22
N TYR A 56 -6.22 -1.69 3.22
CA TYR A 56 -5.47 -0.53 3.68
C TYR A 56 -4.99 -0.74 5.13
N LEU A 57 -3.79 -0.25 5.44
CA LEU A 57 -3.15 -0.35 6.74
C LEU A 57 -2.88 1.03 7.31
N GLY A 58 -3.35 1.29 8.54
CA GLY A 58 -3.23 2.59 9.17
C GLY A 58 -3.01 2.57 10.68
N SER A 59 -2.91 3.78 11.22
CA SER A 59 -2.91 4.12 12.64
C SER A 59 -4.29 4.64 13.07
N TYR A 60 -4.48 4.84 14.37
CA TYR A 60 -5.69 5.45 14.91
C TYR A 60 -5.94 6.84 14.33
N ASP A 61 -4.88 7.62 14.12
CA ASP A 61 -4.95 8.94 13.47
C ASP A 61 -5.43 8.87 12.02
N ASN A 62 -5.14 7.76 11.30
CA ASN A 62 -5.72 7.58 9.98
C ASN A 62 -7.21 7.21 10.06
N ALA A 63 -7.60 6.43 11.08
CA ALA A 63 -8.99 6.04 11.31
C ALA A 63 -9.89 7.21 11.78
N SER A 64 -9.29 8.27 12.34
CA SER A 64 -10.00 9.47 12.80
C SER A 64 -10.31 10.50 11.72
N ARG A 65 -9.92 10.25 10.46
CA ARG A 65 -10.11 11.20 9.35
C ARG A 65 -11.20 10.71 8.40
N SER A 66 -12.46 10.86 8.78
CA SER A 66 -13.62 10.36 8.01
C SER A 66 -13.61 10.79 6.54
N GLU A 67 -13.28 12.05 6.25
CA GLU A 67 -13.32 12.58 4.88
C GLU A 67 -12.29 11.90 3.98
N LEU A 68 -11.10 11.61 4.50
CA LEU A 68 -10.06 10.90 3.76
C LEU A 68 -10.45 9.44 3.51
N LEU A 69 -11.00 8.77 4.52
CA LEU A 69 -11.47 7.38 4.36
C LEU A 69 -12.57 7.28 3.30
N ARG A 70 -13.53 8.22 3.31
CA ARG A 70 -14.58 8.30 2.29
C ARG A 70 -14.03 8.59 0.90
N THR A 71 -13.04 9.48 0.78
CA THR A 71 -12.40 9.80 -0.50
C THR A 71 -11.63 8.60 -1.07
N GLN A 72 -11.04 7.77 -0.19
CA GLN A 72 -10.42 6.50 -0.58
C GLN A 72 -11.44 5.37 -0.81
N GLY A 73 -12.73 5.62 -0.58
CA GLY A 73 -13.80 4.64 -0.76
C GLY A 73 -13.83 3.54 0.31
N ILE A 74 -13.15 3.74 1.44
CA ILE A 74 -13.15 2.79 2.56
C ILE A 74 -14.54 2.75 3.17
N SER A 75 -15.12 1.56 3.30
CA SER A 75 -16.45 1.32 3.87
C SER A 75 -16.42 0.51 5.16
N CYS A 76 -15.35 -0.28 5.35
CA CYS A 76 -15.18 -1.19 6.47
C CYS A 76 -13.91 -0.84 7.26
N ILE A 77 -13.96 -0.95 8.59
CA ILE A 77 -12.83 -0.64 9.47
C ILE A 77 -12.65 -1.78 10.48
N LEU A 78 -11.48 -2.38 10.48
CA LEU A 78 -11.04 -3.37 11.46
C LEU A 78 -10.17 -2.71 12.52
N ASN A 79 -10.73 -2.55 13.72
CA ASN A 79 -10.04 -2.05 14.89
C ASN A 79 -9.42 -3.22 15.66
N THR A 80 -8.09 -3.28 15.70
CA THR A 80 -7.39 -4.33 16.42
C THR A 80 -7.16 -4.02 17.90
N VAL A 81 -7.57 -2.84 18.41
CA VAL A 81 -7.32 -2.41 19.79
C VAL A 81 -8.64 -1.94 20.40
N PRO A 82 -9.34 -2.75 21.21
CA PRO A 82 -10.61 -2.37 21.82
C PRO A 82 -10.58 -1.08 22.66
N ALA A 83 -9.42 -0.70 23.20
CA ALA A 83 -9.25 0.60 23.87
C ALA A 83 -9.40 1.82 22.92
N CYS A 84 -9.25 1.64 21.60
CA CYS A 84 -9.43 2.72 20.63
C CYS A 84 -10.93 2.92 20.32
N GLN A 85 -11.39 4.17 20.38
CA GLN A 85 -12.79 4.49 20.13
C GLN A 85 -13.13 4.44 18.63
N ASN A 86 -14.25 3.80 18.27
CA ASN A 86 -14.77 3.85 16.90
C ASN A 86 -15.57 5.16 16.73
N LEU A 87 -14.97 6.15 16.06
CA LEU A 87 -15.50 7.52 15.97
C LEU A 87 -16.73 7.65 15.05
N TYR A 88 -16.79 6.87 13.97
CA TYR A 88 -17.75 7.08 12.88
C TYR A 88 -18.66 5.87 12.64
N LYS A 89 -19.22 5.29 13.71
CA LYS A 89 -20.03 4.05 13.66
C LYS A 89 -21.25 4.11 12.72
N ASN A 90 -21.76 5.32 12.43
CA ASN A 90 -22.89 5.52 11.53
C ASN A 90 -22.50 5.57 10.05
N SER A 91 -21.20 5.71 9.74
CA SER A 91 -20.70 5.90 8.38
C SER A 91 -19.88 4.72 7.87
N PHE A 92 -19.29 3.92 8.75
CA PHE A 92 -18.48 2.76 8.39
C PHE A 92 -18.90 1.54 9.20
N THR A 93 -18.73 0.35 8.61
CA THR A 93 -18.90 -0.91 9.33
C THR A 93 -17.64 -1.21 10.13
N TYR A 94 -17.75 -1.24 11.46
CA TYR A 94 -16.63 -1.55 12.34
C TYR A 94 -16.66 -3.02 12.78
N HIS A 95 -15.51 -3.67 12.71
CA HIS A 95 -15.23 -4.92 13.43
C HIS A 95 -14.14 -4.64 14.46
N CYS A 96 -14.37 -5.02 15.72
CA CYS A 96 -13.44 -4.76 16.81
C CYS A 96 -13.01 -6.08 17.43
N LEU A 97 -11.70 -6.31 17.50
CA LEU A 97 -11.19 -7.47 18.23
C LEU A 97 -11.41 -7.26 19.73
N GLN A 98 -11.70 -8.33 20.46
CA GLN A 98 -12.10 -8.23 21.88
C GLN A 98 -10.92 -8.25 22.85
N ASP A 99 -9.78 -8.82 22.43
CA ASP A 99 -8.61 -8.99 23.28
C ASP A 99 -7.47 -8.08 22.83
N ASP A 100 -6.80 -7.44 23.79
CA ASP A 100 -5.61 -6.64 23.57
C ASP A 100 -4.30 -7.44 23.52
N LYS A 101 -4.28 -8.61 24.16
CA LYS A 101 -3.07 -9.43 24.35
C LYS A 101 -2.91 -10.48 23.25
N SER A 102 -4.01 -11.11 22.85
CA SER A 102 -4.00 -12.11 21.78
C SER A 102 -4.44 -11.51 20.45
N LEU A 103 -3.70 -11.84 19.39
CA LEU A 103 -4.13 -11.54 18.03
C LEU A 103 -5.13 -12.61 17.59
N GLN A 104 -6.42 -12.23 17.55
CA GLN A 104 -7.52 -13.08 17.11
C GLN A 104 -7.49 -13.22 15.57
N PHE A 105 -6.46 -13.88 15.04
CA PHE A 105 -6.22 -13.96 13.60
C PHE A 105 -7.39 -14.55 12.84
N ASP A 106 -7.98 -15.65 13.33
CA ASP A 106 -9.08 -16.33 12.63
C ASP A 106 -10.33 -15.44 12.49
N ASP A 107 -10.71 -14.73 13.56
CA ASP A 107 -11.84 -13.78 13.55
C ASP A 107 -11.58 -12.59 12.61
N ALA A 108 -10.39 -11.99 12.73
CA ALA A 108 -9.98 -10.88 11.88
C ALA A 108 -9.94 -11.25 10.39
N ILE A 109 -9.42 -12.43 10.08
CA ILE A 109 -9.32 -12.94 8.71
C ILE A 109 -10.70 -13.26 8.16
N GLN A 110 -11.59 -13.88 8.94
CA GLN A 110 -12.96 -14.14 8.52
C GLN A 110 -13.69 -12.84 8.14
N PHE A 111 -13.50 -11.77 8.91
CA PHE A 111 -14.03 -10.45 8.57
C PHE A 111 -13.43 -9.91 7.26
N LEU A 112 -12.12 -10.01 7.07
CA LEU A 112 -11.45 -9.55 5.86
C LEU A 112 -11.90 -10.34 4.62
N GLU A 113 -12.02 -11.66 4.71
CA GLU A 113 -12.52 -12.51 3.63
C GLU A 113 -13.97 -12.16 3.26
N LYS A 114 -14.80 -11.82 4.23
CA LYS A 114 -16.16 -11.32 3.96
C LYS A 114 -16.11 -10.01 3.18
N CYS A 115 -15.30 -9.06 3.64
CA CYS A 115 -15.16 -7.78 2.94
C CYS A 115 -14.61 -7.95 1.52
N GLU A 116 -13.68 -8.89 1.31
CA GLU A 116 -13.13 -9.20 -0.01
C GLU A 116 -14.22 -9.73 -0.96
N LYS A 117 -15.09 -10.63 -0.46
CA LYS A 117 -16.25 -11.14 -1.21
C LYS A 117 -17.24 -10.04 -1.56
N ASP A 118 -17.47 -9.11 -0.62
CA ASP A 118 -18.36 -7.96 -0.80
C ASP A 118 -17.73 -6.83 -1.64
N LYS A 119 -16.46 -7.00 -2.08
CA LYS A 119 -15.65 -5.97 -2.78
C LYS A 119 -15.59 -4.65 -2.01
N ALA A 120 -15.62 -4.73 -0.68
CA ALA A 120 -15.54 -3.60 0.21
C ALA A 120 -14.07 -3.23 0.49
N ARG A 121 -13.77 -1.94 0.51
CA ARG A 121 -12.45 -1.42 0.91
C ARG A 121 -12.37 -1.38 2.44
N VAL A 122 -11.33 -1.99 2.99
CA VAL A 122 -11.12 -2.16 4.44
C VAL A 122 -9.89 -1.42 4.92
N LEU A 123 -10.04 -0.68 6.02
CA LEU A 123 -8.91 -0.18 6.81
C LEU A 123 -8.66 -1.10 8.01
N VAL A 124 -7.46 -1.63 8.14
CA VAL A 124 -6.98 -2.29 9.36
C VAL A 124 -6.12 -1.32 10.14
N HIS A 125 -6.48 -1.02 11.39
CA HIS A 125 -5.71 -0.10 12.22
C HIS A 125 -5.53 -0.59 13.65
N CYS A 126 -4.45 -0.11 14.25
CA CYS A 126 -4.20 -0.16 15.69
C CYS A 126 -3.86 1.26 16.17
N MET A 127 -3.34 1.42 17.39
CA MET A 127 -2.97 2.74 17.90
C MET A 127 -1.96 3.46 17.00
N SER A 128 -0.78 2.88 16.78
CA SER A 128 0.31 3.50 16.00
C SER A 128 0.42 3.00 14.56
N GLY A 129 -0.29 1.93 14.20
CA GLY A 129 -0.19 1.29 12.89
C GLY A 129 1.17 0.63 12.62
N LYS A 130 1.88 0.20 13.68
CA LYS A 130 3.23 -0.38 13.58
C LYS A 130 3.33 -1.86 13.96
N ASN A 131 2.51 -2.33 14.91
CA ASN A 131 2.70 -3.65 15.53
C ASN A 131 1.48 -4.59 15.32
N ARG A 132 0.34 -4.30 15.96
CA ARG A 132 -0.85 -5.18 15.90
C ARG A 132 -1.55 -5.22 14.54
N SER A 133 -1.86 -4.06 13.95
CA SER A 133 -2.56 -4.03 12.65
C SER A 133 -1.73 -4.63 11.50
N PRO A 134 -0.40 -4.38 11.39
CA PRO A 134 0.39 -5.06 10.36
C PRO A 134 0.44 -6.57 10.56
N ALA A 135 0.46 -7.07 11.81
CA ALA A 135 0.44 -8.51 12.07
C ALA A 135 -0.83 -9.19 11.55
N ILE A 136 -2.01 -8.60 11.78
CA ILE A 136 -3.27 -9.11 11.21
C ILE A 136 -3.21 -9.14 9.67
N VAL A 137 -2.70 -8.08 9.06
CA VAL A 137 -2.54 -8.00 7.60
C VAL A 137 -1.60 -9.08 7.08
N ILE A 138 -0.47 -9.31 7.74
CA ILE A 138 0.49 -10.37 7.41
C ILE A 138 -0.18 -11.75 7.51
N ALA A 139 -0.92 -12.01 8.60
CA ALA A 139 -1.64 -13.26 8.78
C ALA A 139 -2.68 -13.50 7.67
N TYR A 140 -3.42 -12.45 7.29
CA TYR A 140 -4.34 -12.51 6.17
C TYR A 140 -3.63 -12.80 4.83
N LEU A 141 -2.47 -12.19 4.55
CA LEU A 141 -1.69 -12.49 3.33
C LEU A 141 -1.22 -13.94 3.31
N MET A 142 -0.76 -14.48 4.46
CA MET A 142 -0.38 -15.88 4.54
C MET A 142 -1.55 -16.81 4.24
N LYS A 143 -2.73 -16.51 4.80
CA LYS A 143 -3.94 -17.33 4.61
C LYS A 143 -4.53 -17.23 3.19
N SER A 144 -4.67 -16.01 2.66
CA SER A 144 -5.37 -15.74 1.40
C SER A 144 -4.50 -15.94 0.15
N LYS A 145 -3.21 -15.60 0.24
CA LYS A 145 -2.26 -15.70 -0.90
C LYS A 145 -1.32 -16.91 -0.80
N GLY A 146 -1.35 -17.63 0.32
CA GLY A 146 -0.45 -18.77 0.55
C GLY A 146 1.01 -18.36 0.72
N TRP A 147 1.29 -17.11 1.08
CA TRP A 147 2.64 -16.60 1.28
C TRP A 147 3.20 -17.04 2.63
N ARG A 148 4.51 -17.26 2.69
CA ARG A 148 5.23 -17.51 3.96
C ARG A 148 5.38 -16.21 4.77
N LEU A 149 5.62 -16.33 6.08
CA LEU A 149 5.74 -15.21 7.01
C LEU A 149 6.75 -14.17 6.52
N ALA A 150 7.95 -14.61 6.12
CA ALA A 150 9.01 -13.72 5.66
C ALA A 150 8.58 -12.90 4.44
N GLN A 151 7.92 -13.52 3.45
CA GLN A 151 7.43 -12.86 2.25
C GLN A 151 6.31 -11.86 2.58
N SER A 152 5.33 -12.27 3.38
CA SER A 152 4.21 -11.43 3.79
C SER A 152 4.68 -10.22 4.61
N TYR A 153 5.64 -10.42 5.52
CA TYR A 153 6.25 -9.34 6.30
C TYR A 153 6.96 -8.34 5.40
N GLN A 154 7.80 -8.81 4.48
CA GLN A 154 8.55 -7.97 3.55
C GLN A 154 7.61 -7.11 2.69
N TRP A 155 6.56 -7.71 2.14
CA TRP A 155 5.55 -7.01 1.33
C TRP A 155 4.90 -5.83 2.08
N VAL A 156 4.55 -6.06 3.35
CA VAL A 156 3.92 -5.05 4.21
C VAL A 156 4.94 -3.98 4.62
N LYS A 157 6.18 -4.36 4.91
CA LYS A 157 7.27 -3.46 5.28
C LYS A 157 7.65 -2.50 4.15
N GLU A 158 7.65 -2.97 2.91
CA GLU A 158 7.91 -2.14 1.73
C GLU A 158 6.86 -1.05 1.53
N ARG A 159 5.60 -1.36 1.81
CA ARG A 159 4.48 -0.41 1.66
C ARG A 159 4.29 0.51 2.87
N ARG A 160 4.72 0.04 4.04
CA ARG A 160 4.70 0.82 5.28
C ARG A 160 6.01 0.60 6.04
N PRO A 161 7.06 1.39 5.75
CA PRO A 161 8.36 1.27 6.39
C PRO A 161 8.32 1.42 7.92
N ALA A 162 7.30 2.09 8.45
CA ALA A 162 7.06 2.29 9.88
C ALA A 162 6.65 1.02 10.64
N VAL A 163 6.36 -0.08 9.95
CA VAL A 163 6.00 -1.36 10.57
C VAL A 163 7.15 -1.86 11.44
N ASP A 164 6.85 -2.18 12.68
CA ASP A 164 7.81 -2.65 13.68
C ASP A 164 7.08 -3.61 14.62
N LEU A 165 7.26 -4.91 14.36
CA LEU A 165 6.61 -5.98 15.11
C LEU A 165 7.42 -6.28 16.36
N ASN A 166 6.76 -6.38 17.50
CA ASN A 166 7.42 -6.85 18.72
C ASN A 166 7.65 -8.37 18.62
N GLN A 167 8.66 -8.88 19.32
CA GLN A 167 9.04 -10.28 19.32
C GLN A 167 7.86 -11.21 19.65
N ALA A 168 7.02 -10.86 20.62
CA ALA A 168 5.85 -11.64 20.99
C ALA A 168 4.81 -11.74 19.85
N VAL A 169 4.61 -10.65 19.10
CA VAL A 169 3.69 -10.63 17.96
C VAL A 169 4.27 -11.44 16.80
N TYR A 170 5.58 -11.35 16.59
CA TYR A 170 6.26 -12.17 15.59
C TYR A 170 6.15 -13.67 15.90
N GLN A 171 6.30 -14.07 17.17
CA GLN A 171 6.10 -15.45 17.61
C GLN A 171 4.67 -15.95 17.35
N GLN A 172 3.65 -15.15 17.67
CA GLN A 172 2.25 -15.49 17.34
C GLN A 172 2.04 -15.70 15.83
N LEU A 173 2.73 -14.92 14.98
CA LEU A 173 2.68 -15.11 13.53
C LEU A 173 3.38 -16.40 13.08
N GLN A 174 4.48 -16.79 13.72
CA GLN A 174 5.16 -18.07 13.44
C GLN A 174 4.30 -19.27 13.82
N GLU A 175 3.65 -19.22 14.98
CA GLU A 175 2.69 -20.23 15.41
C GLU A 175 1.52 -20.32 14.43
N TYR A 176 1.01 -19.16 13.97
CA TYR A 176 -0.04 -19.13 12.97
C TYR A 176 0.42 -19.70 11.62
N GLU A 177 1.65 -19.40 11.18
CA GLU A 177 2.24 -19.98 9.95
C GLU A 177 2.32 -21.51 10.03
N GLN A 178 2.76 -22.06 11.16
CA GLN A 178 2.79 -23.50 11.40
C GLN A 178 1.38 -24.10 11.42
N LYS A 179 0.39 -23.40 11.97
CA LYS A 179 -1.01 -23.84 11.97
C LYS A 179 -1.58 -23.95 10.55
N ILE A 180 -1.23 -23.03 9.64
CA ILE A 180 -1.79 -22.99 8.28
C ILE A 180 -1.03 -23.86 7.26
N PHE A 181 0.29 -23.98 7.38
CA PHE A 181 1.13 -24.75 6.44
C PHE A 181 1.61 -26.09 7.00
N GLY A 182 1.30 -26.40 8.26
CA GLY A 182 1.90 -27.50 9.01
C GLY A 182 3.30 -27.16 9.52
N SER A 183 3.78 -27.94 10.49
CA SER A 183 5.22 -27.99 10.75
C SER A 183 5.91 -28.35 9.44
N ALA A 184 6.90 -27.56 9.05
CA ALA A 184 7.86 -27.99 8.05
C ALA A 184 8.69 -29.12 8.68
N ASP A 185 8.10 -30.30 8.84
CA ASP A 185 8.80 -31.51 9.17
C ASP A 185 9.74 -31.80 8.00
N CYS A 186 10.97 -31.33 8.14
CA CYS A 186 12.09 -31.72 7.32
C CYS A 186 12.47 -33.17 7.68
N ASN A 187 11.56 -34.13 7.50
CA ASN A 187 11.81 -35.57 7.68
C ASN A 187 10.78 -36.36 6.87
N ASN A 188 10.86 -36.24 5.53
CA ASN A 188 10.61 -37.28 4.53
C ASN A 188 10.47 -36.65 3.14
N LEU A 189 11.57 -36.09 2.63
CA LEU A 189 11.80 -36.09 1.18
C LEU A 189 12.60 -37.36 0.86
N ALA A 190 11.94 -38.51 0.94
CA ALA A 190 12.37 -39.68 0.20
C ALA A 190 12.15 -39.36 -1.28
N LEU A 191 13.17 -38.80 -1.92
CA LEU A 191 13.28 -38.83 -3.38
C LEU A 191 13.16 -40.31 -3.81
N PRO A 192 12.30 -40.66 -4.78
CA PRO A 192 12.30 -42.01 -5.32
C PRO A 192 13.68 -42.27 -5.93
N VAL A 193 14.40 -43.23 -5.36
CA VAL A 193 15.66 -43.76 -5.87
C VAL A 193 15.42 -44.26 -7.29
N LEU A 194 15.90 -43.50 -8.28
CA LEU A 194 16.03 -43.96 -9.65
C LEU A 194 17.25 -44.91 -9.73
N PRO A 195 17.15 -46.06 -10.40
CA PRO A 195 18.28 -46.97 -10.57
C PRO A 195 19.38 -46.34 -11.44
N PRO A 196 20.67 -46.68 -11.23
CA PRO A 196 21.77 -46.04 -11.93
C PRO A 196 21.86 -46.55 -13.37
N ALA A 197 21.35 -45.79 -14.33
CA ALA A 197 21.71 -45.91 -15.74
C ALA A 197 22.93 -45.02 -16.01
N GLY A 198 24.00 -45.63 -16.52
CA GLY A 198 25.32 -45.02 -16.69
C GLY A 198 25.30 -43.75 -17.54
N VAL A 199 25.97 -42.72 -17.02
CA VAL A 199 26.37 -41.54 -17.79
C VAL A 199 27.74 -41.80 -18.43
N PRO A 200 27.94 -41.55 -19.73
CA PRO A 200 29.27 -41.52 -20.29
C PRO A 200 30.01 -40.27 -19.78
N SER A 201 31.27 -40.48 -19.39
CA SER A 201 32.17 -39.41 -18.93
C SER A 201 32.55 -38.51 -20.10
N PHE A 202 32.01 -37.29 -20.13
CA PHE A 202 32.49 -36.24 -21.04
C PHE A 202 33.76 -35.65 -20.45
N SER A 203 34.90 -36.11 -20.94
CA SER A 203 36.22 -35.64 -20.51
C SER A 203 36.54 -34.33 -21.25
N PHE A 204 36.60 -33.20 -20.53
CA PHE A 204 37.07 -31.93 -21.09
C PHE A 204 38.61 -31.99 -21.16
N GLY A 205 39.14 -32.37 -22.32
CA GLY A 205 40.58 -32.48 -22.56
C GLY A 205 41.22 -31.11 -22.72
N PHE A 206 41.96 -30.66 -21.70
CA PHE A 206 42.92 -29.57 -21.84
C PHE A 206 44.24 -30.11 -22.41
N PRO A 207 44.75 -29.59 -23.54
CA PRO A 207 46.09 -29.97 -24.02
C PRO A 207 47.17 -29.38 -23.13
N LYS A 208 48.16 -30.22 -22.81
CA LYS A 208 49.41 -29.85 -22.13
C LYS A 208 50.25 -28.95 -23.05
N VAL A 209 50.77 -27.86 -22.49
CA VAL A 209 51.77 -26.98 -23.10
C VAL A 209 53.08 -27.74 -23.24
N ASN A 210 53.46 -28.08 -24.47
CA ASN A 210 54.82 -28.15 -25.00
C ASN A 210 54.81 -28.99 -26.28
N ASP A 211 54.70 -28.33 -27.45
CA ASP A 211 55.44 -28.62 -28.68
C ASP A 211 54.91 -27.74 -29.84
N PRO A 212 55.75 -27.41 -30.85
CA PRO A 212 55.52 -26.30 -31.77
C PRO A 212 54.47 -26.60 -32.84
N VAL A 213 53.60 -25.61 -33.10
CA VAL A 213 52.51 -25.64 -34.07
C VAL A 213 53.05 -25.54 -35.51
N PRO A 214 52.74 -26.45 -36.42
CA PRO A 214 52.80 -26.21 -37.86
C PRO A 214 51.49 -25.58 -38.33
N ALA A 215 51.58 -24.45 -39.03
CA ALA A 215 50.42 -23.82 -39.68
C ALA A 215 50.02 -24.57 -40.96
N PRO A 216 48.72 -24.68 -41.26
CA PRO A 216 48.28 -24.76 -42.64
C PRO A 216 47.24 -23.71 -43.02
N ALA A 217 47.23 -23.46 -44.32
CA ALA A 217 46.59 -22.37 -45.03
C ALA A 217 45.08 -22.58 -45.30
N PHE A 218 44.36 -21.46 -45.31
CA PHE A 218 43.36 -21.02 -46.31
C PHE A 218 42.68 -22.09 -47.17
N ASN A 219 41.38 -22.36 -46.98
CA ASN A 219 40.33 -21.92 -47.92
C ASN A 219 38.90 -22.33 -47.51
N SER A 220 37.95 -21.42 -47.79
CA SER A 220 36.48 -21.57 -47.89
C SER A 220 35.75 -22.01 -46.61
N ILE A 221 34.84 -21.24 -46.02
CA ILE A 221 33.57 -20.71 -46.57
C ILE A 221 33.22 -19.38 -45.88
N SER A 222 32.80 -18.39 -46.67
CA SER A 222 32.46 -17.04 -46.25
C SER A 222 31.18 -16.99 -45.41
N ALA A 223 31.28 -16.42 -44.21
CA ALA A 223 30.16 -16.02 -43.38
C ALA A 223 29.57 -14.69 -43.91
N THR A 224 28.29 -14.68 -44.28
CA THR A 224 27.57 -13.43 -44.58
C THR A 224 27.22 -12.72 -43.27
N SER A 225 27.95 -11.63 -43.02
CA SER A 225 27.72 -10.64 -41.97
C SER A 225 26.33 -10.00 -42.07
N ILE A 226 25.67 -9.83 -40.91
CA ILE A 226 24.34 -9.22 -40.73
C ILE A 226 24.40 -7.68 -40.79
N PHE A 227 25.59 -7.09 -40.92
CA PHE A 227 25.74 -5.63 -41.04
C PHE A 227 25.84 -5.19 -42.51
N SER A 228 24.69 -5.05 -43.17
CA SER A 228 24.53 -4.22 -44.38
C SER A 228 23.03 -4.00 -44.68
N ARG A 229 22.48 -2.87 -44.21
CA ARG A 229 21.27 -2.27 -44.78
C ARG A 229 21.56 -0.81 -45.15
N PRO A 230 21.17 -0.34 -46.34
CA PRO A 230 21.44 1.02 -46.80
C PRO A 230 20.44 2.05 -46.26
N LEU A 231 20.93 3.28 -46.17
CA LEU A 231 20.23 4.53 -45.82
C LEU A 231 19.15 4.93 -46.85
N GLY A 232 18.07 5.56 -46.34
CA GLY A 232 17.01 6.27 -47.08
C GLY A 232 15.63 5.92 -46.49
N ILE A 233 14.71 6.80 -46.07
CA ILE A 233 14.39 8.21 -46.32
C ILE A 233 13.55 8.67 -45.08
N PRO A 234 13.72 9.87 -44.50
CA PRO A 234 12.85 10.35 -43.41
C PRO A 234 11.57 11.04 -43.97
N PRO A 235 10.40 10.87 -43.32
CA PRO A 235 9.19 11.62 -43.70
C PRO A 235 9.32 13.09 -43.29
N HIS A 236 9.08 13.95 -44.28
CA HIS A 236 8.98 15.40 -44.17
C HIS A 236 7.55 15.76 -43.76
N GLU A 237 7.34 16.29 -42.56
CA GLU A 237 6.59 17.54 -42.33
C GLU A 237 6.43 17.78 -40.82
N PHE A 238 7.24 18.70 -40.33
CA PHE A 238 7.11 19.35 -39.04
C PHE A 238 6.67 20.79 -39.37
N GLN A 239 5.40 21.13 -39.17
CA GLN A 239 4.90 22.50 -39.36
C GLN A 239 4.75 23.17 -37.98
N PHE A 240 5.69 24.05 -37.64
CA PHE A 240 5.58 25.02 -36.56
C PHE A 240 5.07 26.35 -37.14
N GLY A 241 4.04 26.97 -36.55
CA GLY A 241 3.60 28.29 -36.98
C GLY A 241 2.50 28.89 -36.10
N ALA A 242 2.84 29.94 -35.36
CA ALA A 242 1.89 30.86 -34.73
C ALA A 242 1.32 31.84 -35.78
N GLY A 243 0.03 32.17 -35.68
CA GLY A 243 -0.62 33.23 -36.46
C GLY A 243 -2.14 33.21 -36.37
N GLN A 244 -2.73 34.09 -35.56
CA GLN A 244 -4.15 34.51 -35.62
C GLN A 244 -4.41 35.38 -36.88
N PRO A 245 -5.58 36.04 -37.03
CA PRO A 245 -6.94 35.52 -37.25
C PRO A 245 -7.53 36.11 -38.55
N GLN A 246 -8.52 35.49 -39.20
CA GLN A 246 -9.30 36.20 -40.23
C GLN A 246 -10.81 35.95 -40.13
N ASN A 247 -11.50 37.09 -39.97
CA ASN A 247 -12.92 37.38 -40.07
C ASN A 247 -13.53 36.98 -41.41
N SER A 248 -14.83 36.64 -41.39
CA SER A 248 -15.94 37.12 -42.27
C SER A 248 -17.18 36.26 -41.93
N ALA A 249 -18.17 36.73 -41.15
CA ALA A 249 -19.40 37.43 -41.60
C ALA A 249 -20.02 36.76 -42.84
N ASN A 250 -21.28 36.29 -42.89
CA ASN A 250 -22.58 36.84 -42.49
C ASN A 250 -23.57 35.63 -42.70
N GLU A 251 -24.68 35.37 -41.99
CA GLU A 251 -25.92 36.14 -41.90
C GLU A 251 -26.81 35.55 -40.78
N ASN A 252 -27.45 36.44 -40.02
CA ASN A 252 -28.65 36.23 -39.20
C ASN A 252 -29.80 36.99 -39.90
N PRO A 253 -31.09 36.65 -39.70
CA PRO A 253 -31.83 37.44 -38.71
C PRO A 253 -32.98 36.73 -37.95
N PHE A 254 -33.11 37.13 -36.68
CA PHE A 254 -34.34 37.44 -35.92
C PHE A 254 -35.51 36.44 -35.87
N VAL A 255 -35.79 35.93 -34.66
CA VAL A 255 -37.05 36.22 -33.91
C VAL A 255 -36.73 36.22 -32.40
N ALA A 256 -37.26 37.24 -31.69
CA ALA A 256 -37.13 37.47 -30.25
C ALA A 256 -38.43 37.12 -29.49
N ASN A 257 -38.28 36.49 -28.32
CA ASN A 257 -38.99 36.60 -27.01
C ASN A 257 -40.54 36.73 -26.92
N PRO A 258 -41.18 36.13 -25.89
CA PRO A 258 -41.24 36.82 -24.58
C PRO A 258 -41.09 35.92 -23.32
N PRO A 259 -40.83 36.55 -22.16
CA PRO A 259 -40.82 35.91 -20.84
C PRO A 259 -42.22 35.86 -20.23
N ASN A 260 -42.49 34.94 -19.30
CA ASN A 260 -43.67 35.05 -18.43
C ASN A 260 -43.41 34.46 -17.02
N PRO A 261 -44.11 34.97 -15.98
CA PRO A 261 -43.64 35.10 -14.61
C PRO A 261 -44.29 34.09 -13.65
N ASN A 262 -43.63 33.89 -12.51
CA ASN A 262 -44.21 33.67 -11.18
C ASN A 262 -43.00 33.57 -10.22
N GLY A 263 -42.75 34.46 -9.26
CA GLY A 263 -43.67 35.31 -8.51
C GLY A 263 -44.27 34.51 -7.35
N GLY A 264 -43.55 34.43 -6.23
CA GLY A 264 -43.95 33.66 -5.05
C GLY A 264 -42.97 33.81 -3.89
N ASP A 265 -42.85 35.03 -3.40
CA ASP A 265 -42.28 35.42 -2.11
C ASP A 265 -43.17 34.87 -0.99
N ILE A 266 -42.60 34.23 0.04
CA ILE A 266 -43.28 34.04 1.32
C ILE A 266 -42.27 34.30 2.44
N SER A 267 -42.57 35.37 3.17
CA SER A 267 -41.87 35.90 4.33
C SER A 267 -42.01 35.03 5.58
N MET A 268 -41.01 35.15 6.45
CA MET A 268 -41.03 34.80 7.88
C MET A 268 -42.09 35.61 8.63
N ASP A 269 -42.82 34.97 9.53
CA ASP A 269 -43.46 35.63 10.67
C ASP A 269 -43.34 34.73 11.92
N SER A 270 -42.96 35.40 13.01
CA SER A 270 -43.14 35.16 14.47
C SER A 270 -42.96 33.77 15.08
#